data_AF-A0A6J0UK25-F1
#
_entry.id   AF-A0A6J0UK25-F1
#
_cell.length_a   1.000
_cell.length_b   1.000
_cell.length_c   1.000
_cell.angle_alpha   90.00
_cell.angle_beta   90.00
_cell.angle_gamma   90.00
#
_symmetry.space_group_name_H-M   'P 1'
#
loop_
_entity.id
_entity.type
_entity.pdbx_description
1 polymer ?
#
loop_
_entity_poly.entity_id
_entity_poly.type
_entity_poly.pdbx_seq_one_letter_code
_entity_poly.pdbx_strand_id
1 'polypeptide(L)'
;MLIKGGNASSAVTEVLKDIYALKKPFAVLYKKKNITRPFEDQTSLEFFSKKSDCSLFLFGSHNKKRPNNLIIGRMYDYHVLDMVELGIEKFVPLKDIKSSKCPEGTKPMLIFAGDAFDISEEHRRLKSLLIDFFRGPVVPNIRLAGLEHVLHFTAVDEKIFMRSYKVLLKKSGCKIPRIELEEMGPSLDLVMRRTHLASDDLYKLSLKQPKALKPKKKKNISHDVFGTKYGRIHMQKQDLDKLQTRKMKGLKKRPAEKKNEGGESPKKRKLG
;
A
#
# COMPACT_ATOMS: atom_id res chain seq x y z
N MET A 1 -15.57 8.39 -8.37
CA MET A 1 -16.32 9.32 -9.25
C MET A 1 -15.39 10.37 -9.88
N LEU A 2 -15.72 10.86 -11.07
CA LEU A 2 -15.04 11.95 -11.75
C LEU A 2 -16.06 13.04 -12.06
N ILE A 3 -15.79 14.27 -11.64
CA ILE A 3 -16.75 15.38 -11.65
C ILE A 3 -16.20 16.52 -12.48
N LYS A 4 -16.98 16.94 -13.48
CA LYS A 4 -16.70 18.15 -14.25
C LYS A 4 -17.23 19.38 -13.52
N GLY A 5 -16.32 20.28 -13.13
CA GLY A 5 -16.66 21.57 -12.54
C GLY A 5 -17.27 22.55 -13.56
N GLY A 6 -17.90 23.61 -13.05
CA GLY A 6 -18.58 24.64 -13.87
C GLY A 6 -17.70 25.24 -14.98
N ASN A 7 -16.47 25.59 -14.63
CA ASN A 7 -15.54 26.30 -15.51
C ASN A 7 -14.44 25.40 -16.09
N ALA A 8 -14.62 24.07 -16.14
CA ALA A 8 -13.58 23.17 -16.64
C ALA A 8 -13.21 23.44 -18.11
N SER A 9 -11.91 23.57 -18.40
CA SER A 9 -11.37 23.77 -19.76
C SER A 9 -11.49 22.50 -20.61
N SER A 10 -11.23 22.63 -21.92
CA SER A 10 -11.16 21.48 -22.85
C SER A 10 -10.10 20.47 -22.39
N ALA A 11 -8.89 20.94 -22.08
CA ALA A 11 -7.80 20.13 -21.57
C ALA A 11 -8.19 19.36 -20.30
N VAL A 12 -8.76 20.04 -19.29
CA VAL A 12 -9.21 19.37 -18.06
C VAL A 12 -10.32 18.35 -18.35
N THR A 13 -11.24 18.67 -19.25
CA THR A 13 -12.30 17.73 -19.65
C THR A 13 -11.74 16.48 -20.31
N GLU A 14 -10.68 16.61 -21.12
CA GLU A 14 -10.01 15.48 -21.76
C GLU A 14 -9.22 14.65 -20.76
N VAL A 15 -8.53 15.29 -19.82
CA VAL A 15 -7.86 14.59 -18.71
C VAL A 15 -8.83 13.77 -17.88
N LEU A 16 -10.02 14.31 -17.57
CA LEU A 16 -11.07 13.54 -16.88
C LEU A 16 -11.54 12.33 -17.70
N LYS A 17 -11.58 12.42 -19.03
CA LYS A 17 -11.95 11.29 -19.90
C LYS A 17 -10.84 10.24 -19.94
N ASP A 18 -9.58 10.65 -20.04
CA ASP A 18 -8.43 9.75 -20.10
C ASP A 18 -8.23 9.01 -18.79
N ILE A 19 -8.33 9.71 -17.64
CA ILE A 19 -8.29 9.07 -16.32
C ILE A 19 -9.51 8.16 -16.11
N TYR A 20 -10.69 8.54 -16.61
CA TYR A 20 -11.86 7.67 -16.60
C TYR A 20 -11.60 6.37 -17.36
N ALA A 21 -11.00 6.44 -18.56
CA ALA A 21 -10.65 5.25 -19.35
C ALA A 21 -9.69 4.32 -18.60
N LEU A 22 -8.66 4.87 -17.94
CA LEU A 22 -7.73 4.10 -17.11
C LEU A 22 -8.40 3.43 -15.90
N LYS A 23 -9.45 4.05 -15.35
CA LYS A 23 -10.10 3.58 -14.11
C LYS A 23 -11.29 2.65 -14.35
N LYS A 24 -11.73 2.47 -15.60
CA LYS A 24 -12.77 1.49 -15.94
C LYS A 24 -12.39 0.08 -15.48
N PRO A 25 -13.35 -0.73 -15.00
CA PRO A 25 -14.78 -0.44 -14.90
C PRO A 25 -15.19 0.31 -13.62
N PHE A 26 -14.27 0.52 -12.68
CA PHE A 26 -14.56 1.06 -11.34
C PHE A 26 -14.56 2.60 -11.30
N ALA A 27 -15.26 3.22 -12.24
CA ALA A 27 -15.35 4.68 -12.36
C ALA A 27 -16.75 5.13 -12.81
N VAL A 28 -17.17 6.28 -12.30
CA VAL A 28 -18.41 6.97 -12.72
C VAL A 28 -18.03 8.38 -13.13
N LEU A 29 -18.36 8.79 -14.37
CA LEU A 29 -18.08 10.12 -14.90
C LEU A 29 -19.35 10.97 -14.99
N TYR A 30 -19.39 12.08 -14.28
CA TYR A 30 -20.45 13.07 -14.37
C TYR A 30 -20.24 13.99 -15.56
N LYS A 31 -21.13 13.88 -16.57
CA LYS A 31 -21.05 14.67 -17.81
C LYS A 31 -21.51 16.12 -17.65
N LYS A 32 -22.50 16.36 -16.77
CA LYS A 32 -23.02 17.70 -16.50
C LYS A 32 -22.01 18.53 -15.73
N LYS A 33 -22.01 19.84 -15.97
CA LYS A 33 -21.20 20.81 -15.21
C LYS A 33 -21.78 20.97 -13.81
N ASN A 34 -20.94 20.89 -12.79
CA ASN A 34 -21.32 21.08 -11.39
C ASN A 34 -20.62 22.33 -10.85
N ILE A 35 -21.40 23.30 -10.38
CA ILE A 35 -20.86 24.53 -9.80
C ILE A 35 -20.58 24.25 -8.33
N THR A 36 -19.43 23.65 -8.05
CA THR A 36 -18.99 23.35 -6.68
C THR A 36 -17.57 23.87 -6.49
N ARG A 37 -17.27 24.26 -5.25
CA ARG A 37 -15.95 24.75 -4.85
C ARG A 37 -15.47 23.89 -3.68
N PRO A 38 -14.78 22.77 -3.93
CA PRO A 38 -14.47 21.77 -2.90
C PRO A 38 -13.77 22.28 -1.64
N PHE A 39 -12.95 23.32 -1.77
CA PHE A 39 -12.23 23.94 -0.64
C PHE A 39 -13.04 24.98 0.14
N GLU A 40 -14.19 25.40 -0.37
CA GLU A 40 -15.10 26.35 0.31
C GLU A 40 -16.29 25.59 0.91
N ASP A 41 -16.86 24.65 0.15
CA ASP A 41 -17.97 23.81 0.58
C ASP A 41 -17.78 22.37 0.10
N GLN A 42 -17.78 21.44 1.07
CA GLN A 42 -17.57 20.01 0.87
C GLN A 42 -18.90 19.24 0.75
N THR A 43 -20.02 19.81 1.22
CA THR A 43 -21.32 19.12 1.34
C THR A 43 -21.81 18.55 0.00
N SER A 44 -21.59 19.29 -1.09
CA SER A 44 -21.94 18.85 -2.44
C SER A 44 -21.17 17.59 -2.85
N LEU A 45 -19.89 17.47 -2.49
CA LEU A 45 -19.09 16.28 -2.79
C LEU A 45 -19.53 15.09 -1.94
N GLU A 46 -19.84 15.30 -0.67
CA GLU A 46 -20.37 14.28 0.24
C GLU A 46 -21.71 13.75 -0.26
N PHE A 47 -22.59 14.64 -0.73
CA PHE A 47 -23.86 14.25 -1.38
C PHE A 47 -23.64 13.37 -2.61
N PHE A 48 -22.71 13.73 -3.50
CA PHE A 48 -22.38 12.90 -4.66
C PHE A 48 -21.77 11.55 -4.25
N SER A 49 -20.90 11.55 -3.23
CA SER A 49 -20.29 10.33 -2.70
C SER A 49 -21.37 9.37 -2.19
N LYS A 50 -22.29 9.86 -1.36
CA LYS A 50 -23.41 9.06 -0.81
C LYS A 50 -24.37 8.58 -1.89
N LYS A 51 -24.62 9.40 -2.91
CA LYS A 51 -25.53 9.04 -4.01
C LYS A 51 -24.95 8.00 -4.97
N SER A 52 -23.64 8.05 -5.22
CA SER A 52 -22.97 7.17 -6.18
C SER A 52 -22.14 6.06 -5.54
N ASP A 53 -22.21 5.95 -4.21
CA ASP A 53 -21.39 5.05 -3.40
C ASP A 53 -19.91 5.07 -3.79
N CYS A 54 -19.35 6.28 -3.86
CA CYS A 54 -17.99 6.52 -4.35
C CYS A 54 -17.10 7.09 -3.25
N SER A 55 -16.11 6.33 -2.80
CA SER A 55 -15.12 6.77 -1.80
C SER A 55 -14.04 7.67 -2.39
N LEU A 56 -13.77 7.61 -3.70
CA LEU A 56 -12.71 8.37 -4.36
C LEU A 56 -13.31 9.36 -5.34
N PHE A 57 -12.74 10.56 -5.43
CA PHE A 57 -13.17 11.55 -6.39
C PHE A 57 -12.02 12.28 -7.09
N LEU A 58 -12.32 12.73 -8.31
CA LEU A 58 -11.48 13.65 -9.07
C LEU A 58 -12.37 14.77 -9.62
N PHE A 59 -12.07 16.02 -9.26
CA PHE A 59 -12.82 17.19 -9.67
C PHE A 59 -11.97 18.08 -10.58
N GLY A 60 -12.46 18.37 -11.78
CA GLY A 60 -11.78 19.24 -12.73
C GLY A 60 -12.37 20.65 -12.76
N SER A 61 -11.53 21.67 -12.67
CA SER A 61 -11.92 23.09 -12.73
C SER A 61 -10.87 23.93 -13.46
N HIS A 62 -11.21 25.16 -13.81
CA HIS A 62 -10.26 26.11 -14.37
C HIS A 62 -10.69 27.54 -14.01
N ASN A 63 -9.75 28.40 -13.62
CA ASN A 63 -9.93 29.84 -13.45
C ASN A 63 -8.60 30.58 -13.64
N LYS A 64 -8.62 31.93 -13.70
CA LYS A 64 -7.41 32.74 -13.92
C LYS A 64 -6.33 32.53 -12.84
N LYS A 65 -6.73 32.40 -11.56
CA LYS A 65 -5.79 32.19 -10.44
C LYS A 65 -5.21 30.77 -10.41
N ARG A 66 -5.98 29.79 -10.89
CA ARG A 66 -5.70 28.35 -10.87
C ARG A 66 -6.09 27.76 -12.22
N PRO A 67 -5.27 27.98 -13.26
CA PRO A 67 -5.52 27.37 -14.56
C PRO A 67 -5.38 25.85 -14.46
N ASN A 68 -6.17 25.16 -15.28
CA ASN A 68 -6.19 23.70 -15.49
C ASN A 68 -6.02 22.91 -14.19
N ASN A 69 -7.04 22.96 -13.34
CA ASN A 69 -6.94 22.54 -11.96
C ASN A 69 -7.66 21.21 -11.75
N LEU A 70 -6.98 20.25 -11.12
CA LEU A 70 -7.53 18.99 -10.68
C LEU A 70 -7.53 18.94 -9.17
N ILE A 71 -8.60 18.43 -8.57
CA ILE A 71 -8.66 18.16 -7.14
C ILE A 71 -8.93 16.67 -7.00
N ILE A 72 -7.95 15.94 -6.47
CA ILE A 72 -8.08 14.53 -6.15
C ILE A 72 -8.34 14.40 -4.67
N GLY A 73 -9.25 13.50 -4.29
CA GLY A 73 -9.55 13.28 -2.89
C GLY A 73 -10.19 11.94 -2.61
N ARG A 74 -10.26 11.64 -1.31
CA ARG A 74 -10.87 10.43 -0.78
C ARG A 74 -11.80 10.76 0.38
N MET A 75 -12.82 9.94 0.52
CA MET A 75 -13.84 10.01 1.54
C MET A 75 -13.65 8.90 2.57
N TYR A 76 -14.04 9.17 3.79
CA TYR A 76 -14.20 8.20 4.86
C TYR A 76 -15.61 8.35 5.42
N ASP A 77 -16.41 7.28 5.34
CA ASP A 77 -17.84 7.30 5.72
C ASP A 77 -18.62 8.45 5.03
N TYR A 78 -18.41 8.60 3.72
CA TYR A 78 -18.99 9.67 2.88
C TYR A 78 -18.59 11.11 3.23
N HIS A 79 -17.75 11.31 4.24
CA HIS A 79 -17.15 12.60 4.58
C HIS A 79 -15.76 12.75 3.96
N VAL A 80 -15.38 13.97 3.62
CA VAL A 80 -14.06 14.24 3.04
C VAL A 80 -12.96 13.92 4.06
N LEU A 81 -12.04 13.02 3.70
CA LEU A 81 -10.87 12.71 4.50
C LEU A 81 -9.68 13.57 4.06
N ASP A 82 -9.24 13.41 2.82
CA ASP A 82 -8.12 14.18 2.27
C ASP A 82 -8.47 14.72 0.88
N MET A 83 -8.00 15.94 0.57
CA MET A 83 -8.05 16.54 -0.75
C MET A 83 -6.71 17.18 -1.10
N VAL A 84 -6.27 16.98 -2.34
CA VAL A 84 -5.06 17.60 -2.88
C VAL A 84 -5.40 18.26 -4.20
N GLU A 85 -5.05 19.53 -4.32
CA GLU A 85 -5.16 20.32 -5.54
C GLU A 85 -3.88 20.21 -6.37
N LEU A 86 -4.02 19.84 -7.64
CA LEU A 86 -2.96 19.59 -8.60
C LEU A 86 -3.21 20.48 -9.83
N GLY A 87 -2.32 21.41 -10.10
CA GLY A 87 -2.32 22.21 -11.31
C GLY A 87 -1.67 21.46 -12.47
N ILE A 88 -2.33 21.39 -13.62
CA ILE A 88 -1.76 20.80 -14.83
C ILE A 88 -0.98 21.88 -15.59
N GLU A 89 0.32 21.70 -15.73
CA GLU A 89 1.17 22.54 -16.58
C GLU A 89 1.20 22.03 -18.01
N LYS A 90 1.47 20.74 -18.19
CA LYS A 90 1.55 20.08 -19.49
C LYS A 90 0.69 18.83 -19.49
N PHE A 91 0.01 18.60 -20.60
CA PHE A 91 -0.84 17.45 -20.82
C PHE A 91 -0.67 16.94 -22.25
N VAL A 92 -0.42 15.64 -22.38
CA VAL A 92 -0.48 14.91 -23.65
C VAL A 92 -1.57 13.85 -23.52
N PRO A 93 -2.66 13.95 -24.30
CA PRO A 93 -3.77 13.03 -24.23
C PRO A 93 -3.42 11.65 -24.80
N LEU A 94 -4.20 10.64 -24.41
CA LEU A 94 -4.09 9.27 -24.89
C LEU A 94 -4.13 9.16 -26.43
N LYS A 95 -4.88 10.06 -27.09
CA LYS A 95 -5.10 10.05 -28.53
C LYS A 95 -3.89 10.50 -29.35
N ASP A 96 -3.07 11.38 -28.78
CA ASP A 96 -1.94 11.97 -29.50
C ASP A 96 -0.74 11.02 -29.54
N ILE A 97 -0.66 10.10 -28.58
CA ILE A 97 0.40 9.11 -28.50
C ILE A 97 0.01 7.89 -29.35
N LYS A 98 0.67 7.74 -30.49
CA LYS A 98 0.52 6.62 -31.42
C LYS A 98 1.19 5.37 -30.86
N SER A 99 0.48 4.67 -29.98
CA SER A 99 0.92 3.40 -29.39
C SER A 99 -0.26 2.49 -29.09
N SER A 100 0.02 1.19 -29.02
CA SER A 100 -1.00 0.20 -28.70
C SER A 100 -1.49 0.38 -27.25
N LYS A 101 -2.79 0.52 -27.05
CA LYS A 101 -3.37 0.75 -25.72
C LYS A 101 -3.53 -0.55 -24.93
N CYS A 102 -3.60 -0.45 -23.61
CA CYS A 102 -3.90 -1.57 -22.73
C CYS A 102 -5.40 -1.88 -22.71
N PRO A 103 -5.80 -3.15 -22.49
CA PRO A 103 -7.19 -3.51 -22.27
C PRO A 103 -7.80 -2.78 -21.07
N GLU A 104 -9.11 -2.53 -21.12
CA GLU A 104 -9.85 -1.95 -19.98
C GLU A 104 -9.82 -2.92 -18.77
N GLY A 105 -9.70 -2.38 -17.55
CA GLY A 105 -9.66 -3.19 -16.33
C GLY A 105 -8.32 -3.85 -16.01
N THR A 106 -7.27 -3.60 -16.82
CA THR A 106 -5.91 -4.05 -16.50
C THR A 106 -5.43 -3.42 -15.20
N LYS A 107 -4.89 -4.24 -14.30
CA LYS A 107 -4.33 -3.77 -13.02
C LYS A 107 -2.99 -3.07 -13.29
N PRO A 108 -2.86 -1.77 -13.04
CA PRO A 108 -1.60 -1.07 -13.27
C PRO A 108 -0.56 -1.45 -12.22
N MET A 109 0.70 -1.52 -12.64
CA MET A 109 1.85 -1.45 -11.76
C MET A 109 2.15 0.01 -11.45
N LEU A 110 2.40 0.32 -10.18
CA LEU A 110 2.67 1.69 -9.75
C LEU A 110 4.14 1.81 -9.37
N ILE A 111 4.83 2.79 -9.96
CA ILE A 111 6.21 3.13 -9.64
C ILE A 111 6.21 4.55 -9.11
N PHE A 112 6.84 4.78 -7.96
CA PHE A 112 7.05 6.10 -7.38
C PHE A 112 8.55 6.35 -7.30
N ALA A 113 9.01 7.42 -7.94
CA ALA A 113 10.40 7.84 -7.96
C ALA A 113 10.53 9.26 -7.41
N GLY A 114 11.60 9.51 -6.65
CA GLY A 114 11.89 10.80 -6.02
C GLY A 114 11.74 10.77 -4.50
N ASP A 115 12.76 11.26 -3.80
CA ASP A 115 12.88 11.22 -2.34
C ASP A 115 11.80 12.06 -1.63
N ALA A 116 11.23 13.04 -2.34
CA ALA A 116 10.14 13.89 -1.85
C ALA A 116 8.96 13.05 -1.32
N PHE A 117 8.67 11.90 -1.93
CA PHE A 117 7.59 11.01 -1.52
C PHE A 117 7.78 10.34 -0.15
N ASP A 118 9.01 10.27 0.34
CA ASP A 118 9.35 9.64 1.61
C ASP A 118 9.74 10.66 2.68
N ILE A 119 10.23 11.85 2.28
CA ILE A 119 10.64 12.94 3.20
C ILE A 119 9.47 13.84 3.57
N SER A 120 8.71 14.34 2.58
CA SER A 120 7.65 15.32 2.81
C SER A 120 6.34 14.64 3.19
N GLU A 121 5.70 15.07 4.28
CA GLU A 121 4.42 14.52 4.70
C GLU A 121 3.32 14.69 3.66
N GLU A 122 3.24 15.85 3.01
CA GLU A 122 2.24 16.12 1.97
C GLU A 122 2.40 15.16 0.78
N HIS A 123 3.64 14.94 0.34
CA HIS A 123 3.95 14.01 -0.74
C HIS A 123 3.70 12.55 -0.32
N ARG A 124 3.97 12.18 0.93
CA ARG A 124 3.64 10.86 1.48
C ARG A 124 2.12 10.62 1.47
N ARG A 125 1.34 11.62 1.86
CA ARG A 125 -0.14 11.55 1.82
C ARG A 125 -0.64 11.49 0.38
N LEU A 126 -0.05 12.24 -0.53
CA LEU A 126 -0.36 12.18 -1.95
C LEU A 126 -0.01 10.82 -2.57
N LYS A 127 1.16 10.25 -2.26
CA LYS A 127 1.54 8.88 -2.65
C LYS A 127 0.51 7.87 -2.16
N SER A 128 0.07 7.95 -0.90
CA SER A 128 -1.01 7.12 -0.37
C SER A 128 -2.31 7.28 -1.16
N LEU A 129 -2.69 8.52 -1.47
CA LEU A 129 -3.90 8.83 -2.24
C LEU A 129 -3.82 8.29 -3.68
N LEU A 130 -2.69 8.47 -4.37
CA LEU A 130 -2.47 7.97 -5.74
C LEU A 130 -2.45 6.43 -5.79
N ILE A 131 -1.84 5.78 -4.80
CA ILE A 131 -1.87 4.32 -4.68
C ILE A 131 -3.32 3.85 -4.56
N ASP A 132 -4.09 4.44 -3.66
CA ASP A 132 -5.50 4.05 -3.47
C ASP A 132 -6.34 4.35 -4.72
N PHE A 133 -6.05 5.46 -5.39
CA PHE A 133 -6.75 5.87 -6.60
C PHE A 133 -6.50 4.93 -7.79
N PHE A 134 -5.28 4.43 -8.00
CA PHE A 134 -4.94 3.65 -9.21
C PHE A 134 -4.79 2.14 -9.00
N ARG A 135 -4.59 1.64 -7.76
CA ARG A 135 -4.27 0.21 -7.50
C ARG A 135 -5.28 -0.82 -8.03
N GLY A 136 -6.56 -0.46 -8.10
CA GLY A 136 -7.64 -1.41 -8.42
C GLY A 136 -7.83 -2.52 -7.35
N PRO A 137 -8.41 -3.68 -7.70
CA PRO A 137 -8.75 -4.74 -6.75
C PRO A 137 -7.51 -5.39 -6.13
N VAL A 138 -7.65 -5.87 -4.89
CA VAL A 138 -6.63 -6.67 -4.20
C VAL A 138 -6.81 -8.13 -4.60
N VAL A 139 -5.80 -8.68 -5.27
CA VAL A 139 -5.82 -10.06 -5.76
C VAL A 139 -4.66 -10.85 -5.14
N PRO A 140 -4.87 -12.12 -4.76
CA PRO A 140 -3.82 -12.95 -4.16
C PRO A 140 -2.79 -13.40 -5.21
N ASN A 141 -3.23 -13.61 -6.44
CA ASN A 141 -2.41 -14.11 -7.54
C ASN A 141 -2.56 -13.20 -8.76
N ILE A 142 -1.49 -13.06 -9.53
CA ILE A 142 -1.44 -12.22 -10.74
C ILE A 142 -0.90 -13.06 -11.89
N ARG A 143 -1.53 -12.95 -13.06
CA ARG A 143 -1.04 -13.54 -14.31
C ARG A 143 0.07 -12.66 -14.89
N LEU A 144 1.21 -13.25 -15.26
CA LEU A 144 2.34 -12.51 -15.82
C LEU A 144 1.99 -11.76 -17.11
N ALA A 145 1.18 -12.37 -17.98
CA ALA A 145 0.66 -11.71 -19.18
C ALA A 145 -0.32 -10.55 -18.90
N GLY A 146 -0.82 -10.41 -17.66
CA GLY A 146 -1.65 -9.28 -17.25
C GLY A 146 -0.84 -8.07 -16.77
N LEU A 147 0.49 -8.16 -16.71
CA LEU A 147 1.38 -7.08 -16.30
C LEU A 147 1.73 -6.19 -17.51
N GLU A 148 0.72 -5.56 -18.10
CA GLU A 148 0.88 -4.79 -19.33
C GLU A 148 1.00 -3.28 -19.12
N HIS A 149 0.56 -2.75 -17.97
CA HIS A 149 0.43 -1.31 -17.74
C HIS A 149 1.24 -0.86 -16.53
N VAL A 150 2.05 0.18 -16.71
CA VAL A 150 2.83 0.84 -15.65
C VAL A 150 2.43 2.31 -15.58
N LEU A 151 2.05 2.76 -14.39
CA LEU A 151 1.95 4.18 -14.04
C LEU A 151 3.17 4.57 -13.23
N HIS A 152 3.94 5.50 -13.78
CA HIS A 152 5.14 6.03 -13.16
C HIS A 152 4.87 7.46 -12.67
N PHE A 153 5.07 7.66 -11.38
CA PHE A 153 4.98 8.95 -10.72
C PHE A 153 6.38 9.39 -10.30
N THR A 154 6.87 10.49 -10.84
CA THR A 154 8.18 11.04 -10.49
C THR A 154 8.00 12.40 -9.83
N ALA A 155 8.54 12.59 -8.62
CA ALA A 155 8.57 13.88 -7.94
C ALA A 155 9.97 14.50 -8.03
N VAL A 156 10.11 15.57 -8.81
CA VAL A 156 11.36 16.31 -9.06
C VAL A 156 11.03 17.79 -9.18
N ASP A 157 11.85 18.66 -8.60
CA ASP A 157 11.72 20.14 -8.69
C ASP A 157 10.31 20.67 -8.36
N GLU A 158 9.71 20.18 -7.27
CA GLU A 158 8.34 20.50 -6.82
C GLU A 158 7.23 20.14 -7.83
N LYS A 159 7.57 19.40 -8.89
CA LYS A 159 6.63 18.89 -9.89
C LYS A 159 6.46 17.39 -9.75
N ILE A 160 5.27 16.94 -10.10
CA ILE A 160 4.88 15.54 -10.10
C ILE A 160 4.53 15.16 -11.52
N PHE A 161 5.40 14.33 -12.11
CA PHE A 161 5.23 13.80 -13.44
C PHE A 161 4.47 12.49 -13.34
N MET A 162 3.30 12.42 -13.97
CA MET A 162 2.59 11.17 -14.20
C MET A 162 2.84 10.74 -15.64
N ARG A 163 3.39 9.54 -15.81
CA ARG A 163 3.61 8.89 -17.10
C ARG A 163 3.00 7.51 -17.09
N SER A 164 2.52 7.10 -18.26
CA SER A 164 1.81 5.85 -18.43
C SER A 164 2.47 5.08 -19.57
N TYR A 165 2.97 3.90 -19.25
CA TYR A 165 3.75 3.05 -20.15
C TYR A 165 3.07 1.70 -20.32
N LYS A 166 3.17 1.17 -21.53
CA LYS A 166 2.88 -0.21 -21.85
C LYS A 166 4.15 -1.05 -21.74
N VAL A 167 4.02 -2.23 -21.14
CA VAL A 167 5.12 -3.18 -20.95
C VAL A 167 5.18 -4.12 -22.15
N LEU A 168 6.36 -4.21 -22.76
CA LEU A 168 6.68 -5.15 -23.82
C LEU A 168 7.65 -6.19 -23.27
N LEU A 169 7.24 -7.46 -23.29
CA LEU A 169 8.06 -8.59 -22.85
C LEU A 169 8.79 -9.17 -24.06
N LYS A 170 10.08 -8.90 -24.18
CA LYS A 170 10.94 -9.45 -25.23
C LYS A 170 11.68 -10.71 -24.77
N LYS A 171 12.00 -11.58 -25.73
CA LYS A 171 12.82 -12.78 -25.49
C LYS A 171 14.23 -12.37 -25.07
N SER A 172 14.73 -12.97 -23.99
CA SER A 172 16.03 -12.65 -23.37
C SER A 172 16.99 -13.86 -23.31
N GLY A 173 16.54 -15.06 -23.70
CA GLY A 173 17.31 -16.30 -23.57
C GLY A 173 17.35 -16.90 -22.17
N CYS A 174 16.79 -16.22 -21.16
CA CYS A 174 16.66 -16.72 -19.79
C CYS A 174 15.18 -16.86 -19.37
N LYS A 175 14.92 -17.40 -18.18
CA LYS A 175 13.56 -17.51 -17.60
C LYS A 175 12.88 -16.15 -17.39
N ILE A 176 13.65 -15.07 -17.23
CA ILE A 176 13.15 -13.71 -16.99
C ILE A 176 13.14 -12.95 -18.34
N PRO A 177 11.99 -12.46 -18.83
CA PRO A 177 11.92 -11.72 -20.08
C PRO A 177 12.63 -10.37 -19.99
N ARG A 178 13.12 -9.86 -21.12
CA ARG A 178 13.65 -8.50 -21.21
C ARG A 178 12.47 -7.54 -21.29
N ILE A 179 12.41 -6.59 -20.37
CA ILE A 179 11.33 -5.62 -20.28
C ILE A 179 11.70 -4.37 -21.09
N GLU A 180 10.82 -3.96 -21.98
CA GLU A 180 10.85 -2.65 -22.62
C GLU A 180 9.55 -1.91 -22.35
N LEU A 181 9.61 -0.57 -22.34
CA LEU A 181 8.48 0.31 -22.05
C LEU A 181 8.18 1.16 -23.28
N GLU A 182 6.92 1.17 -23.70
CA GLU A 182 6.40 2.02 -24.75
C GLU A 182 5.48 3.08 -24.12
N GLU A 183 5.61 4.35 -24.48
CA GLU A 183 4.73 5.39 -23.92
C GLU A 183 3.29 5.19 -24.43
N MET A 184 2.33 5.10 -23.51
CA MET A 184 0.90 4.93 -23.82
C MET A 184 0.10 6.22 -23.60
N GLY A 185 0.50 7.02 -22.61
CA GLY A 185 -0.28 8.16 -22.12
C GLY A 185 -1.41 7.74 -21.17
N PRO A 186 -2.12 8.70 -20.55
CA PRO A 186 -1.88 10.14 -20.62
C PRO A 186 -0.59 10.54 -19.89
N SER A 187 0.05 11.61 -20.38
CA SER A 187 1.25 12.17 -19.75
C SER A 187 0.90 13.55 -19.18
N LEU A 188 1.13 13.72 -17.88
CA LEU A 188 0.70 14.88 -17.10
C LEU A 188 1.87 15.44 -16.28
N ASP A 189 2.05 16.75 -16.33
CA ASP A 189 2.98 17.49 -15.47
C ASP A 189 2.15 18.27 -14.47
N LEU A 190 2.28 17.91 -13.19
CA LEU A 190 1.42 18.38 -12.12
C LEU A 190 2.22 19.20 -11.12
N VAL A 191 1.63 20.28 -10.63
CA VAL A 191 2.17 21.10 -9.54
C VAL A 191 1.20 21.01 -8.37
N MET A 192 1.73 20.66 -7.20
CA MET A 192 0.92 20.64 -5.99
C MET A 192 0.56 22.07 -5.56
N ARG A 193 -0.70 22.27 -5.19
CA ARG A 193 -1.24 23.58 -4.76
C ARG A 193 -1.76 23.45 -3.33
N ARG A 194 -3.06 23.64 -3.11
CA ARG A 194 -3.66 23.50 -1.77
C ARG A 194 -3.79 22.04 -1.37
N THR A 195 -3.55 21.78 -0.10
CA THR A 195 -3.78 20.50 0.57
C THR A 195 -4.84 20.69 1.66
N HIS A 196 -5.71 19.71 1.82
CA HIS A 196 -6.61 19.57 2.96
C HIS A 196 -6.43 18.16 3.47
N LEU A 197 -5.63 18.00 4.52
CA LEU A 197 -5.29 16.72 5.11
C LEU A 197 -6.14 16.48 6.36
N ALA A 198 -6.63 15.25 6.54
CA ALA A 198 -7.29 14.86 7.78
C ALA A 198 -6.34 14.95 8.97
N SER A 199 -6.89 15.27 10.13
CA SER A 199 -6.17 15.18 11.40
C SER A 199 -5.62 13.78 11.66
N ASP A 200 -4.56 13.68 12.45
CA ASP A 200 -3.90 12.40 12.74
C ASP A 200 -4.84 11.37 13.36
N ASP A 201 -5.76 11.82 14.21
CA ASP A 201 -6.70 10.92 14.89
C ASP A 201 -7.75 10.37 13.93
N LEU A 202 -8.31 11.23 13.06
CA LEU A 202 -9.24 10.81 12.02
C LEU A 202 -8.54 9.87 11.02
N TYR A 203 -7.29 10.18 10.66
CA TYR A 203 -6.51 9.33 9.78
C TYR A 203 -6.23 7.96 10.39
N LYS A 204 -5.80 7.89 11.65
CA LYS A 204 -5.60 6.62 12.37
C LYS A 204 -6.89 5.82 12.48
N LEU A 205 -8.02 6.50 12.71
CA LEU A 205 -9.34 5.88 12.75
C LEU A 205 -9.71 5.27 11.40
N SER A 206 -9.42 5.98 10.29
CA SER A 206 -9.66 5.47 8.94
C SER A 206 -8.84 4.22 8.58
N LEU A 207 -7.66 4.07 9.19
CA LEU A 207 -6.76 2.91 9.00
C LEU A 207 -7.08 1.71 9.90
N LYS A 208 -8.08 1.81 10.78
CA LYS A 208 -8.40 0.77 11.75
C LYS A 208 -9.01 -0.45 11.07
N GLN A 209 -8.25 -1.54 11.04
CA GLN A 209 -8.76 -2.84 10.58
C GLN A 209 -9.62 -3.54 11.64
N PRO A 210 -10.75 -4.18 11.26
CA PRO A 210 -11.58 -4.98 12.15
C PRO A 210 -10.80 -6.07 12.87
N LYS A 211 -11.09 -6.28 14.16
CA LYS A 211 -10.41 -7.30 14.98
C LYS A 211 -10.60 -8.73 14.44
N ALA A 212 -11.72 -9.02 13.77
CA ALA A 212 -12.00 -10.32 13.17
C ALA A 212 -11.01 -10.68 12.03
N LEU A 213 -10.57 -9.68 11.26
CA LEU A 213 -9.59 -9.85 10.18
C LEU A 213 -8.15 -9.95 10.69
N LYS A 214 -7.89 -9.59 11.96
CA LYS A 214 -6.58 -9.74 12.60
C LYS A 214 -6.55 -11.04 13.42
N PRO A 215 -6.10 -12.17 12.86
CA PRO A 215 -5.96 -13.40 13.63
C PRO A 215 -4.99 -13.15 14.79
N LYS A 216 -5.51 -13.20 16.02
CA LYS A 216 -4.67 -13.10 17.22
C LYS A 216 -3.83 -14.37 17.31
N LYS A 217 -2.52 -14.24 17.08
CA LYS A 217 -1.57 -15.33 17.37
C LYS A 217 -1.65 -15.64 18.86
N LYS A 218 -2.12 -16.85 19.20
CA LYS A 218 -2.08 -17.35 20.57
C LYS A 218 -0.71 -17.95 20.81
N LYS A 219 0.01 -17.46 21.83
CA LYS A 219 1.35 -17.96 22.18
C LYS A 219 1.29 -19.46 22.44
N ASN A 220 2.31 -20.19 22.00
CA ASN A 220 2.45 -21.64 22.18
C ASN A 220 1.38 -22.51 21.50
N ILE A 221 0.57 -21.95 20.60
CA ILE A 221 -0.38 -22.71 19.80
C ILE A 221 -0.02 -22.55 18.33
N SER A 222 0.20 -23.66 17.63
CA SER A 222 0.40 -23.70 16.18
C SER A 222 -0.63 -24.62 15.54
N HIS A 223 -0.88 -24.42 14.25
CA HIS A 223 -1.74 -25.27 13.45
C HIS A 223 -0.91 -25.89 12.33
N ASP A 224 -1.17 -27.16 12.03
CA ASP A 224 -0.62 -27.84 10.86
C ASP A 224 -1.33 -27.39 9.57
N VAL A 225 -0.77 -27.77 8.42
CA VAL A 225 -1.39 -27.59 7.09
C VAL A 225 -2.75 -28.29 7.03
N PHE A 226 -2.93 -29.39 7.77
CA PHE A 226 -4.19 -30.12 7.90
C PHE A 226 -5.13 -29.56 8.98
N GLY A 227 -4.77 -28.45 9.63
CA GLY A 227 -5.60 -27.80 10.66
C GLY A 227 -5.43 -28.35 12.09
N THR A 228 -4.67 -29.44 12.27
CA THR A 228 -4.37 -30.03 13.59
C THR A 228 -3.71 -29.01 14.51
N LYS A 229 -4.22 -28.89 15.74
CA LYS A 229 -3.73 -27.91 16.72
C LYS A 229 -2.63 -28.51 17.59
N TYR A 230 -1.45 -27.91 17.56
CA TYR A 230 -0.32 -28.26 18.44
C TYR A 230 -0.15 -27.23 19.55
N GLY A 231 0.15 -27.73 20.76
CA GLY A 231 0.55 -26.92 21.90
C GLY A 231 2.03 -27.12 22.19
N ARG A 232 2.83 -26.06 22.21
CA ARG A 232 4.25 -26.13 22.58
C ARG A 232 4.41 -25.95 24.08
N ILE A 233 4.85 -27.00 24.77
CA ILE A 233 5.21 -26.93 26.18
C ILE A 233 6.72 -26.65 26.25
N HIS A 234 7.09 -25.57 26.93
CA HIS A 234 8.48 -25.26 27.21
C HIS A 234 8.84 -25.79 28.60
N MET A 235 9.44 -26.99 28.64
CA MET A 235 9.96 -27.53 29.90
C MET A 235 11.15 -26.71 30.36
N GLN A 236 11.17 -26.38 31.65
CA GLN A 236 12.35 -25.77 32.27
C GLN A 236 13.48 -26.80 32.31
N LYS A 237 14.72 -26.35 32.18
CA LYS A 237 15.89 -27.21 32.37
C LYS A 237 15.87 -27.72 33.82
N GLN A 238 15.76 -29.03 34.00
CA GLN A 238 15.77 -29.64 35.32
C GLN A 238 17.21 -29.74 35.83
N ASP A 239 17.49 -29.05 36.94
CA ASP A 239 18.78 -29.14 37.63
C ASP A 239 18.78 -30.34 38.58
N LEU A 240 19.56 -31.37 38.23
CA LEU A 240 19.64 -32.62 38.98
C LEU A 240 20.76 -32.60 40.05
N ASP A 241 21.57 -31.55 40.13
CA ASP A 241 22.65 -31.45 41.12
C ASP A 241 22.12 -31.37 42.55
N LYS A 242 20.87 -30.92 42.71
CA LYS A 242 20.14 -30.87 43.99
C LYS A 242 19.49 -32.19 44.36
N LEU A 243 19.44 -33.16 43.44
CA LEU A 243 18.79 -34.45 43.67
C LEU A 243 19.70 -35.35 44.54
N GLN A 244 19.47 -35.34 45.84
CA GLN A 244 20.10 -36.29 46.76
C GLN A 244 19.44 -37.65 46.64
N THR A 245 20.17 -38.65 46.14
CA THR A 245 19.68 -40.03 46.09
C THR A 245 19.68 -40.67 47.47
N ARG A 246 18.76 -41.62 47.68
CA ARG A 246 18.70 -42.39 48.93
C ARG A 246 20.02 -43.13 49.14
N LYS A 247 20.69 -42.84 50.26
CA LYS A 247 21.96 -43.48 50.64
C LYS A 247 21.71 -44.91 51.15
N MET A 248 21.48 -45.83 50.22
CA MET A 248 21.30 -47.26 50.51
C MET A 248 22.55 -47.83 51.20
N LYS A 249 22.35 -48.84 52.05
CA LYS A 249 23.44 -49.44 52.85
C LYS A 249 24.57 -50.00 51.97
N GLY A 250 24.24 -50.53 50.79
CA GLY A 250 25.21 -51.05 49.82
C GLY A 250 26.06 -49.99 49.11
N LEU A 251 25.63 -48.72 49.10
CA LEU A 251 26.37 -47.60 48.48
C LEU A 251 27.25 -46.85 49.50
N LYS A 252 27.19 -47.22 50.78
CA LYS A 252 28.04 -46.62 51.82
C LYS A 252 29.37 -47.36 51.82
N LYS A 253 30.48 -46.65 51.54
CA LYS A 253 31.84 -47.19 51.66
C LYS A 253 32.04 -47.83 53.03
N ARG A 254 32.59 -49.05 53.05
CA ARG A 254 32.91 -49.76 54.29
C ARG A 254 34.12 -49.10 54.95
N PRO A 255 34.26 -49.15 56.29
CA PRO A 255 35.35 -48.47 57.00
C PRO A 255 36.76 -48.84 56.51
N ALA A 256 36.94 -50.07 55.99
CA ALA A 256 38.22 -50.54 55.47
C ALA A 256 38.66 -49.82 54.17
N GLU A 257 37.74 -49.37 53.33
CA GLU A 257 38.04 -48.72 52.05
C GLU A 257 38.34 -47.21 52.21
N LYS A 258 37.94 -46.59 53.33
CA LYS A 258 38.18 -45.17 53.60
C LYS A 258 39.64 -44.83 53.94
N LYS A 259 40.44 -45.82 54.37
CA LYS A 259 41.84 -45.60 54.79
C LYS A 259 42.82 -45.44 53.62
N ASN A 260 42.45 -45.88 52.41
CA ASN A 260 43.35 -45.83 51.23
C ASN A 260 43.18 -44.59 50.33
N GLU A 261 42.24 -43.68 50.60
CA GLU A 261 41.99 -42.48 49.77
C GLU A 261 42.20 -41.17 50.54
N GLY A 262 43.28 -41.09 51.32
CA GLY A 262 43.76 -39.82 51.87
C GLY A 262 44.55 -39.03 50.83
N GLY A 263 43.89 -38.49 49.80
CA GLY A 263 44.56 -37.58 48.87
C GLY A 263 44.07 -37.58 47.43
N GLU A 264 42.77 -37.39 47.17
CA GLU A 264 42.30 -36.74 45.94
C GLU A 264 40.82 -36.41 46.07
N SER A 265 40.49 -35.13 46.22
CA SER A 265 39.12 -34.66 46.05
C SER A 265 38.72 -34.77 44.57
N PRO A 266 37.69 -35.55 44.19
CA PRO A 266 37.30 -35.64 42.80
C PRO A 266 36.73 -34.28 42.38
N LYS A 267 37.39 -33.63 41.42
CA LYS A 267 36.83 -32.46 40.71
C LYS A 267 35.43 -32.85 40.25
N LYS A 268 34.41 -32.07 40.63
CA LYS A 268 33.06 -32.15 40.05
C LYS A 268 33.21 -32.06 38.53
N ARG A 269 33.09 -33.19 37.82
CA ARG A 269 32.89 -33.20 36.37
C ARG A 269 31.55 -32.54 36.12
N LYS A 270 31.57 -31.29 35.64
CA LYS A 270 30.43 -30.70 34.94
C LYS A 270 30.19 -31.57 33.71
N LEU A 271 29.10 -32.33 33.71
CA LEU A 271 28.52 -32.83 32.46
C LEU A 271 27.93 -31.63 31.73
N GLY A 272 28.42 -31.37 30.52
CA GLY A 272 27.88 -30.35 29.61
C GLY A 272 26.46 -30.66 29.18
#